data_AF-A0A921ZTU9-F1
#
_entry.id   AF-A0A921ZTU9-F1
#
_cell.length_a   1.000
_cell.length_b   1.000
_cell.length_c   1.000
_cell.angle_alpha   90.00
_cell.angle_beta   90.00
_cell.angle_gamma   90.00
#
_symmetry.space_group_name_H-M   'P 1'
#
loop_
_entity.id
_entity.type
_entity.pdbx_description
1 polymer ?
#
loop_
_entity_poly.entity_id
_entity_poly.type
_entity_poly.pdbx_seq_one_letter_code
_entity_poly.pdbx_strand_id
1 'polypeptide(L)'
;MLITVPHIMQEDCLVANIFVPDTNITNLPIAVNVHGGGYVLGSGSMIQFTNFVKNNNMILITFNYRLGAYGFICLGTENIPGNAGLKGQASLLRWVNQNIAQFGGNPNDVTVMGCSTGGISADLLTMSNMTNSLFHKAIPESGCTYGAIAIQYADYARLLNYSNIDSIEALEEFYLTVPAAKLTTRSLITTNHPDSSYYFYYYSIYIF
;
A
#
# COMPACT_ATOMS: atom_id res chain seq x y z
N MET A 1 -2.20 -6.56 -5.39
CA MET A 1 -1.84 -7.66 -6.30
C MET A 1 -0.34 -7.56 -6.58
N LEU A 2 0.46 -8.58 -6.28
CA LEU A 2 1.92 -8.48 -6.14
C LEU A 2 2.63 -9.48 -7.06
N ILE A 3 3.77 -9.10 -7.64
CA ILE A 3 4.68 -9.99 -8.37
C ILE A 3 5.85 -10.35 -7.46
N THR A 4 6.10 -11.64 -7.26
CA THR A 4 7.37 -12.12 -6.67
C THR A 4 7.84 -13.33 -7.50
N VAL A 5 9.10 -13.77 -7.40
CA VAL A 5 9.60 -14.96 -8.12
C VAL A 5 10.02 -16.03 -7.10
N PRO A 6 9.58 -17.30 -7.22
CA PRO A 6 8.57 -17.82 -8.13
C PRO A 6 7.20 -17.68 -7.45
N HIS A 7 6.59 -16.50 -7.50
CA HIS A 7 5.36 -16.25 -6.75
C HIS A 7 4.26 -15.78 -7.68
N ILE A 8 3.18 -16.54 -7.60
CA ILE A 8 1.95 -16.36 -8.33
C ILE A 8 1.29 -15.08 -7.81
N MET A 9 0.88 -14.25 -8.74
CA MET A 9 0.13 -13.03 -8.47
C MET A 9 -1.28 -13.40 -7.99
N GLN A 10 -1.62 -13.06 -6.75
CA GLN A 10 -2.89 -13.45 -6.11
C GLN A 10 -3.62 -12.27 -5.46
N GLU A 11 -4.96 -12.37 -5.39
CA GLU A 11 -5.81 -11.39 -4.70
C GLU A 11 -5.72 -11.51 -3.17
N ASP A 12 -5.62 -12.73 -2.65
CA ASP A 12 -5.40 -13.00 -1.24
C ASP A 12 -3.94 -12.71 -0.87
N CYS A 13 -3.62 -11.41 -0.81
CA CYS A 13 -2.25 -10.95 -0.62
C CYS A 13 -2.04 -10.24 0.72
N LEU A 14 -3.05 -10.00 1.54
CA LEU A 14 -2.96 -9.20 2.76
C LEU A 14 -2.33 -9.97 3.92
N VAL A 15 -1.02 -10.17 3.82
CA VAL A 15 -0.18 -10.87 4.81
C VAL A 15 0.94 -9.96 5.32
N ALA A 16 1.44 -10.26 6.51
CA ALA A 16 2.56 -9.57 7.14
C ALA A 16 3.63 -10.57 7.58
N ASN A 17 4.89 -10.15 7.52
CA ASN A 17 6.04 -10.85 8.07
C ASN A 17 6.51 -10.09 9.31
N ILE A 18 6.83 -10.83 10.38
CA ILE A 18 7.25 -10.26 11.65
C ILE A 18 8.64 -10.81 11.96
N PHE A 19 9.61 -9.91 12.09
CA PHE A 19 10.99 -10.21 12.43
C PHE A 19 11.19 -9.82 13.90
N VAL A 20 11.38 -10.83 14.75
CA VAL A 20 11.58 -10.65 16.19
C VAL A 20 13.03 -11.03 16.54
N PRO A 21 13.74 -10.22 17.33
CA PRO A 21 15.09 -10.56 17.76
C PRO A 21 15.07 -11.74 18.74
N ASP A 22 16.12 -12.56 18.73
CA ASP A 22 16.30 -13.63 19.71
C ASP A 22 16.71 -13.04 21.07
N THR A 23 15.70 -12.64 21.86
CA THR A 23 15.88 -11.94 23.13
C THR A 23 14.69 -12.15 24.05
N ASN A 24 14.94 -12.04 25.37
CA ASN A 24 13.89 -12.00 26.40
C ASN A 24 13.44 -10.57 26.72
N ILE A 25 14.00 -9.55 26.05
CA ILE A 25 13.61 -8.16 26.24
C ILE A 25 12.20 -7.96 25.67
N THR A 26 11.34 -7.34 26.46
CA THR A 26 9.99 -6.92 26.06
C THR A 26 9.93 -5.40 25.91
N ASN A 27 8.78 -4.89 25.48
CA ASN A 27 8.57 -3.48 25.24
C ASN A 27 9.53 -2.91 24.18
N LEU A 28 9.84 -3.71 23.16
CA LEU A 28 10.77 -3.37 22.09
C LEU A 28 10.17 -2.30 21.14
N PRO A 29 10.98 -1.35 20.64
CA PRO A 29 10.55 -0.46 19.57
C PRO A 29 10.20 -1.27 18.31
N ILE A 30 9.24 -0.75 17.54
CA ILE A 30 8.74 -1.42 16.33
C ILE A 30 8.99 -0.53 15.12
N ALA A 31 9.51 -1.11 14.05
CA ALA A 31 9.56 -0.52 12.73
C ALA A 31 8.59 -1.24 11.79
N VAL A 32 7.74 -0.51 11.10
CA VAL A 32 6.82 -1.02 10.08
C VAL A 32 7.28 -0.48 8.73
N ASN A 33 7.80 -1.35 7.87
CA ASN A 33 8.32 -0.97 6.56
C ASN A 33 7.25 -1.17 5.47
N VAL A 34 6.82 -0.07 4.87
CA VAL A 34 5.95 -0.04 3.70
C VAL A 34 6.82 -0.14 2.45
N HIS A 35 6.68 -1.21 1.66
CA HIS A 35 7.46 -1.36 0.45
C HIS A 35 7.06 -0.31 -0.62
N GLY A 36 8.04 0.13 -1.42
CA GLY A 36 7.81 0.94 -2.61
C GLY A 36 7.32 0.13 -3.81
N GLY A 37 7.41 0.71 -5.00
CA GLY A 37 7.04 0.05 -6.26
C GLY A 37 5.92 0.74 -7.05
N GLY A 38 5.82 2.07 -6.98
CA GLY A 38 4.92 2.83 -7.85
C GLY A 38 3.44 2.56 -7.59
N TYR A 39 3.10 1.95 -6.45
CA TYR A 39 1.78 1.38 -6.17
C TYR A 39 1.31 0.27 -7.14
N VAL A 40 2.17 -0.23 -8.02
CA VAL A 40 1.82 -1.23 -9.06
C VAL A 40 2.60 -2.54 -8.94
N LEU A 41 3.76 -2.52 -8.30
CA LEU A 41 4.57 -3.69 -7.96
C LEU A 41 5.07 -3.61 -6.52
N GLY A 42 5.62 -4.71 -6.01
CA GLY A 42 6.12 -4.77 -4.65
C GLY A 42 5.83 -6.10 -3.96
N SER A 43 6.42 -6.31 -2.79
CA SER A 43 5.93 -7.23 -1.77
C SER A 43 6.59 -6.92 -0.42
N GLY A 44 5.95 -7.34 0.67
CA GLY A 44 6.54 -7.34 2.00
C GLY A 44 7.75 -8.27 2.12
N SER A 45 7.92 -9.23 1.21
CA SER A 45 9.08 -10.13 1.19
C SER A 45 10.27 -9.61 0.38
N MET A 46 10.16 -8.45 -0.30
CA MET A 46 11.23 -7.90 -1.15
C MET A 46 12.52 -7.57 -0.38
N ILE A 47 12.40 -7.17 0.89
CA ILE A 47 13.53 -6.82 1.73
C ILE A 47 13.47 -7.66 3.00
N GLN A 48 14.58 -8.34 3.29
CA GLN A 48 14.75 -9.13 4.51
C GLN A 48 15.48 -8.30 5.56
N PHE A 49 14.88 -8.17 6.74
CA PHE A 49 15.42 -7.36 7.83
C PHE A 49 16.04 -8.20 8.95
N THR A 50 16.29 -9.50 8.70
CA THR A 50 16.84 -10.43 9.70
C THR A 50 18.13 -9.91 10.34
N ASN A 51 19.07 -9.40 9.55
CA ASN A 51 20.32 -8.85 10.07
C ASN A 51 20.10 -7.54 10.85
N PHE A 52 19.17 -6.70 10.40
CA PHE A 52 18.84 -5.46 11.06
C PHE A 52 18.23 -5.73 12.45
N VAL A 53 17.28 -6.64 12.53
CA VAL A 53 16.66 -7.07 13.80
C VAL A 53 17.64 -7.83 14.69
N LYS A 54 18.54 -8.64 14.13
CA LYS A 54 19.56 -9.33 14.94
C LYS A 54 20.52 -8.36 15.63
N ASN A 55 20.85 -7.25 14.98
CA ASN A 55 21.83 -6.29 15.46
C ASN A 55 21.21 -5.13 16.27
N ASN A 56 19.89 -4.99 16.26
CA ASN A 56 19.17 -3.93 16.95
C ASN A 56 18.03 -4.58 17.74
N ASN A 57 17.94 -4.34 19.05
CA ASN A 57 16.85 -4.84 19.88
C ASN A 57 15.52 -4.16 19.52
N MET A 58 14.92 -4.57 18.40
CA MET A 58 13.70 -3.99 17.85
C MET A 58 12.96 -5.00 16.98
N ILE A 59 11.65 -4.88 16.91
CA ILE A 59 10.81 -5.69 16.03
C ILE A 59 10.68 -4.97 14.70
N LEU A 60 10.75 -5.72 13.60
CA LEU A 60 10.46 -5.17 12.29
C LEU A 60 9.31 -5.94 11.63
N ILE A 61 8.41 -5.20 11.00
CA ILE A 61 7.25 -5.72 10.30
C ILE A 61 7.31 -5.27 8.85
N THR A 62 7.23 -6.22 7.93
CA THR A 62 6.96 -5.95 6.52
C THR A 62 5.63 -6.55 6.15
N PHE A 63 4.97 -6.04 5.12
CA PHE A 63 3.64 -6.49 4.78
C PHE A 63 3.28 -6.17 3.35
N ASN A 64 2.19 -6.78 2.91
CA ASN A 64 1.61 -6.58 1.61
C ASN A 64 0.39 -5.66 1.70
N TYR A 65 0.21 -4.80 0.71
CA TYR A 65 -1.01 -4.02 0.51
C TYR A 65 -1.49 -4.17 -0.94
N ARG A 66 -2.76 -3.83 -1.19
CA ARG A 66 -3.33 -3.91 -2.55
C ARG A 66 -2.64 -2.90 -3.47
N LEU A 67 -2.43 -3.29 -4.73
CA LEU A 67 -1.68 -2.54 -5.74
C LEU A 67 -2.49 -2.44 -7.03
N GLY A 68 -2.07 -1.52 -7.90
CA GLY A 68 -2.64 -1.27 -9.20
C GLY A 68 -4.12 -0.92 -9.10
N ALA A 69 -4.87 -1.34 -10.11
CA ALA A 69 -6.32 -1.17 -10.19
C ALA A 69 -7.04 -1.58 -8.88
N TYR A 70 -6.70 -2.77 -8.34
CA TYR A 70 -7.26 -3.31 -7.11
C TYR A 70 -7.00 -2.48 -5.85
N GLY A 71 -5.90 -1.74 -5.82
CA GLY A 71 -5.53 -0.89 -4.68
C GLY A 71 -6.11 0.51 -4.78
N PHE A 72 -6.30 1.03 -6.00
CA PHE A 72 -6.33 2.48 -6.20
C PHE A 72 -7.35 2.99 -7.22
N ILE A 73 -8.15 2.12 -7.88
CA ILE A 73 -9.32 2.63 -8.62
C ILE A 73 -10.25 3.35 -7.64
N CYS A 74 -10.69 4.55 -8.05
CA CYS A 74 -11.64 5.37 -7.33
C CYS A 74 -12.74 5.82 -8.29
N LEU A 75 -13.99 5.44 -8.00
CA LEU A 75 -15.17 6.01 -8.65
C LEU A 75 -15.91 6.99 -7.74
N GLY A 76 -15.49 7.12 -6.47
CA GLY A 76 -16.18 7.93 -5.47
C GLY A 76 -17.53 7.35 -5.03
N THR A 77 -17.83 6.12 -5.44
CA THR A 77 -19.04 5.38 -5.05
C THR A 77 -18.84 4.63 -3.74
N GLU A 78 -19.93 4.12 -3.17
CA GLU A 78 -19.87 3.30 -1.94
C GLU A 78 -19.04 2.02 -2.14
N ASN A 79 -19.16 1.37 -3.30
CA ASN A 79 -18.47 0.10 -3.56
C ASN A 79 -17.01 0.32 -3.99
N ILE A 80 -16.70 1.42 -4.70
CA ILE A 80 -15.35 1.73 -5.19
C ILE A 80 -14.91 3.13 -4.73
N PRO A 81 -14.76 3.36 -3.42
CA PRO A 81 -14.45 4.67 -2.84
C PRO A 81 -12.97 5.08 -2.99
N GLY A 82 -12.13 4.27 -3.63
CA GLY A 82 -10.70 4.53 -3.76
C GLY A 82 -9.85 4.13 -2.55
N ASN A 83 -8.54 4.22 -2.76
CA ASN A 83 -7.50 4.10 -1.74
C ASN A 83 -7.53 2.79 -0.92
N ALA A 84 -8.01 1.69 -1.50
CA ALA A 84 -8.01 0.38 -0.84
C ALA A 84 -6.61 -0.08 -0.40
N GLY A 85 -5.56 0.27 -1.16
CA GLY A 85 -4.16 0.04 -0.81
C GLY A 85 -3.76 0.75 0.49
N LEU A 86 -4.02 2.06 0.58
CA LEU A 86 -3.74 2.88 1.77
C LEU A 86 -4.60 2.44 2.97
N LYS A 87 -5.88 2.13 2.75
CA LYS A 87 -6.76 1.57 3.79
C LYS A 87 -6.21 0.25 4.33
N GLY A 88 -5.63 -0.60 3.46
CA GLY A 88 -4.93 -1.81 3.86
C GLY A 88 -3.72 -1.54 4.77
N GLN A 89 -2.93 -0.51 4.45
CA GLN A 89 -1.82 -0.08 5.31
C GLN A 89 -2.31 0.40 6.69
N ALA A 90 -3.38 1.20 6.73
CA ALA A 90 -3.99 1.63 8.00
C ALA A 90 -4.54 0.45 8.81
N SER A 91 -5.15 -0.54 8.16
CA SER A 91 -5.62 -1.77 8.80
C SER A 91 -4.47 -2.60 9.39
N LEU A 92 -3.33 -2.69 8.70
CA LEU A 92 -2.15 -3.30 9.29
C LEU A 92 -1.71 -2.55 10.55
N LEU A 93 -1.64 -1.22 10.53
CA LEU A 93 -1.23 -0.46 11.72
C LEU A 93 -2.17 -0.68 12.92
N ARG A 94 -3.48 -0.81 12.67
CA ARG A 94 -4.44 -1.24 13.71
C ARG A 94 -4.09 -2.62 14.25
N TRP A 95 -3.82 -3.56 13.36
CA TRP A 95 -3.41 -4.90 13.75
C TRP A 95 -2.14 -4.87 14.61
N VAL A 96 -1.11 -4.12 14.20
CA VAL A 96 0.14 -3.95 14.96
C VAL A 96 -0.17 -3.42 16.36
N ASN A 97 -0.92 -2.32 16.46
CA ASN A 97 -1.26 -1.71 17.75
C ASN A 97 -1.98 -2.69 18.69
N GLN A 98 -2.87 -3.53 18.16
CA GLN A 98 -3.65 -4.51 18.95
C GLN A 98 -2.87 -5.79 19.31
N ASN A 99 -1.88 -6.18 18.50
CA ASN A 99 -1.33 -7.53 18.54
C ASN A 99 0.17 -7.58 18.87
N ILE A 100 0.92 -6.51 18.64
CA ILE A 100 2.39 -6.60 18.64
C ILE A 100 3.00 -6.86 20.02
N ALA A 101 2.26 -6.55 21.09
CA ALA A 101 2.66 -6.83 22.46
C ALA A 101 2.92 -8.33 22.71
N GLN A 102 2.18 -9.22 22.05
CA GLN A 102 2.37 -10.67 22.18
C GLN A 102 3.70 -11.15 21.57
N PHE A 103 4.33 -10.32 20.72
CA PHE A 103 5.66 -10.57 20.14
C PHE A 103 6.77 -9.82 20.91
N GLY A 104 6.46 -9.20 22.05
CA GLY A 104 7.40 -8.42 22.85
C GLY A 104 7.55 -6.95 22.42
N GLY A 105 6.72 -6.47 21.49
CA GLY A 105 6.77 -5.09 20.99
C GLY A 105 6.00 -4.09 21.86
N ASN A 106 6.40 -2.82 21.80
CA ASN A 106 5.72 -1.71 22.46
C ASN A 106 4.75 -1.01 21.47
N PRO A 107 3.41 -1.16 21.60
CA PRO A 107 2.46 -0.48 20.71
C PRO A 107 2.51 1.05 20.80
N ASN A 108 3.14 1.61 21.86
CA ASN A 108 3.36 3.03 22.06
C ASN A 108 4.72 3.52 21.50
N ASP A 109 5.48 2.66 20.83
CA ASP A 109 6.75 3.01 20.18
C ASP A 109 6.86 2.39 18.79
N VAL A 110 5.95 2.81 17.92
CA VAL A 110 5.83 2.35 16.53
C VAL A 110 6.35 3.42 15.58
N THR A 111 7.29 3.03 14.71
CA THR A 111 7.82 3.84 13.61
C THR A 111 7.33 3.30 12.29
N VAL A 112 6.73 4.12 11.44
CA VAL A 112 6.40 3.77 10.06
C VAL A 112 7.51 4.28 9.15
N MET A 113 8.03 3.44 8.26
CA MET A 113 9.09 3.81 7.33
C MET A 113 8.83 3.25 5.94
N GLY A 114 9.48 3.82 4.93
CA GLY A 114 9.44 3.27 3.59
C GLY A 114 10.17 4.14 2.59
N CYS A 115 10.51 3.55 1.43
CA CYS A 115 11.23 4.22 0.35
C CYS A 115 10.35 4.37 -0.90
N SER A 116 10.54 5.46 -1.66
CA SER A 116 9.75 5.78 -2.88
C SER A 116 8.26 5.88 -2.56
N THR A 117 7.38 5.13 -3.22
CA THR A 117 5.94 5.09 -2.88
C THR A 117 5.67 4.54 -1.47
N GLY A 118 6.61 3.80 -0.88
CA GLY A 118 6.58 3.45 0.54
C GLY A 118 6.83 4.66 1.43
N GLY A 119 7.71 5.58 1.01
CA GLY A 119 7.95 6.87 1.67
C GLY A 119 6.76 7.81 1.54
N ILE A 120 6.15 7.89 0.34
CA ILE A 120 4.87 8.60 0.13
C ILE A 120 3.79 8.04 1.05
N SER A 121 3.72 6.72 1.19
CA SER A 121 2.77 6.06 2.10
C SER A 121 3.06 6.41 3.56
N ALA A 122 4.31 6.34 4.01
CA ALA A 122 4.70 6.71 5.37
C ALA A 122 4.31 8.17 5.68
N ASP A 123 4.50 9.08 4.73
CA ASP A 123 4.10 10.49 4.83
C ASP A 123 2.57 10.65 4.85
N LEU A 124 1.83 10.02 3.92
CA LEU A 124 0.35 10.05 3.87
C LEU A 124 -0.29 9.55 5.17
N LEU A 125 0.27 8.52 5.79
CA LEU A 125 -0.24 7.96 7.05
C LEU A 125 -0.08 8.95 8.22
N THR A 126 0.83 9.92 8.15
CA THR A 126 0.93 10.97 9.18
C THR A 126 -0.23 11.97 9.13
N MET A 127 -0.84 12.14 7.96
CA MET A 127 -1.92 13.11 7.76
C MET A 127 -3.32 12.50 7.87
N SER A 128 -3.43 11.17 7.81
CA SER A 128 -4.72 10.47 7.79
C SER A 128 -5.32 10.35 9.18
N ASN A 129 -6.60 10.73 9.32
CA ASN A 129 -7.34 10.52 10.57
C ASN A 129 -7.49 9.02 10.90
N MET A 130 -7.47 8.15 9.88
CA MET A 130 -7.59 6.70 10.07
C MET A 130 -6.44 6.08 10.85
N THR A 131 -5.29 6.75 10.90
CA THR A 131 -4.06 6.26 11.53
C THR A 131 -3.66 7.06 12.76
N ASN A 132 -4.53 7.97 13.20
CA ASN A 132 -4.31 8.74 14.40
C ASN A 132 -4.01 7.80 15.59
N SER A 133 -2.92 8.07 16.30
CA SER A 133 -2.46 7.30 17.46
C SER A 133 -2.10 5.84 17.20
N LEU A 134 -1.98 5.39 15.94
CA LEU A 134 -1.53 4.03 15.62
C LEU A 134 0.00 3.91 15.52
N PHE A 135 0.70 5.03 15.35
CA PHE A 135 2.16 5.11 15.32
C PHE A 135 2.66 6.47 15.80
N HIS A 136 3.96 6.58 16.05
CA HIS A 136 4.57 7.67 16.82
C HIS A 136 5.70 8.39 16.06
N LYS A 137 6.31 7.70 15.09
CA LYS A 137 7.44 8.21 14.29
C LYS A 137 7.25 7.84 12.83
N ALA A 138 7.73 8.69 11.92
CA ALA A 138 7.72 8.43 10.49
C ALA A 138 9.10 8.66 9.87
N ILE A 139 9.51 7.79 8.94
CA ILE A 139 10.73 7.93 8.14
C ILE A 139 10.35 7.79 6.65
N PRO A 140 9.99 8.90 5.98
CA PRO A 140 9.71 8.91 4.55
C PRO A 140 11.01 9.05 3.75
N GLU A 141 11.47 7.97 3.12
CA GLU A 141 12.70 7.97 2.33
C GLU A 141 12.40 8.18 0.85
N SER A 142 12.95 9.24 0.24
CA SER A 142 12.80 9.50 -1.21
C SER A 142 11.34 9.45 -1.72
N GLY A 143 10.39 9.90 -0.90
CA GLY A 143 8.97 9.96 -1.24
C GLY A 143 8.27 10.95 -0.33
N CYS A 144 7.42 11.80 -0.92
CA CYS A 144 6.61 12.76 -0.19
C CYS A 144 5.21 12.87 -0.81
N THR A 145 4.26 13.32 -0.01
CA THR A 145 2.86 13.49 -0.39
C THR A 145 2.62 14.54 -1.47
N TYR A 146 3.52 15.52 -1.59
CA TYR A 146 3.55 16.51 -2.67
C TYR A 146 3.80 15.87 -4.06
N GLY A 147 4.35 14.64 -4.09
CA GLY A 147 4.64 13.87 -5.30
C GLY A 147 3.60 12.79 -5.63
N ALA A 148 2.39 12.87 -5.07
CA ALA A 148 1.47 11.74 -5.13
C ALA A 148 1.03 11.37 -6.56
N ILE A 149 1.00 10.05 -6.78
CA ILE A 149 0.69 9.41 -8.06
C ILE A 149 -0.81 9.09 -8.08
N ALA A 150 -1.56 9.73 -8.95
CA ALA A 150 -2.97 9.41 -9.20
C ALA A 150 -3.08 8.50 -10.45
N ILE A 151 -3.91 7.46 -10.36
CA ILE A 151 -4.34 6.66 -11.52
C ILE A 151 -5.73 7.16 -11.94
N GLN A 152 -5.90 7.61 -13.18
CA GLN A 152 -7.20 8.04 -13.69
C GLN A 152 -8.11 6.85 -14.05
N TYR A 153 -9.38 6.93 -13.66
CA TYR A 153 -10.37 5.83 -13.73
C TYR A 153 -10.89 5.54 -15.15
N ALA A 154 -11.14 6.57 -15.96
CA ALA A 154 -11.74 6.39 -17.30
C ALA A 154 -10.71 5.83 -18.30
N ASP A 155 -9.46 6.26 -18.18
CA ASP A 155 -8.39 5.81 -19.07
C ASP A 155 -8.03 4.35 -18.85
N TYR A 156 -8.13 3.87 -17.60
CA TYR A 156 -7.87 2.46 -17.31
C TYR A 156 -8.93 1.53 -17.92
N ALA A 157 -10.21 1.91 -17.90
CA ALA A 157 -11.28 1.14 -18.54
C ALA A 157 -11.12 1.10 -20.08
N ARG A 158 -10.76 2.23 -20.70
CA ARG A 158 -10.44 2.30 -22.15
C ARG A 158 -9.29 1.37 -22.52
N LEU A 159 -8.25 1.29 -21.69
CA LEU A 159 -7.12 0.38 -21.90
C LEU A 159 -7.50 -1.10 -21.86
N LEU A 160 -8.64 -1.42 -21.24
CA LEU A 160 -9.23 -2.76 -21.20
C LEU A 160 -10.28 -2.98 -22.29
N ASN A 161 -10.34 -2.08 -23.29
CA ASN A 161 -11.30 -2.07 -24.38
C ASN A 161 -12.76 -1.89 -23.93
N TYR A 162 -12.98 -1.21 -22.80
CA TYR A 162 -14.31 -0.81 -22.36
C TYR A 162 -14.64 0.59 -22.87
N SER A 163 -15.78 0.76 -23.54
CA SER A 163 -16.16 2.01 -24.21
C SER A 163 -17.17 2.84 -23.44
N ASN A 164 -17.97 2.25 -22.55
CA ASN A 164 -19.04 2.95 -21.83
C ASN A 164 -18.53 3.64 -20.54
N ILE A 165 -17.64 4.61 -20.71
CA ILE A 165 -16.92 5.25 -19.61
C ILE A 165 -17.59 6.53 -19.07
N ASP A 166 -18.68 6.98 -19.70
CA ASP A 166 -19.37 8.22 -19.33
C ASP A 166 -20.39 8.01 -18.19
N SER A 167 -20.72 6.75 -17.86
CA SER A 167 -21.59 6.38 -16.74
C SER A 167 -20.77 5.77 -15.61
N ILE A 168 -20.93 6.32 -14.40
CA ILE A 168 -20.29 5.81 -13.18
C ILE A 168 -20.83 4.42 -12.83
N GLU A 169 -22.14 4.19 -13.02
CA GLU A 169 -22.79 2.91 -12.78
C GLU A 169 -22.22 1.82 -13.70
N ALA A 170 -22.05 2.14 -14.99
CA ALA A 170 -21.50 1.22 -15.96
C ALA A 170 -20.01 0.90 -15.67
N LEU A 171 -19.24 1.91 -15.25
CA LEU A 171 -17.86 1.72 -14.80
C LEU A 171 -17.76 0.88 -13.52
N GLU A 172 -18.66 1.10 -12.56
CA GLU A 172 -18.71 0.33 -11.32
C GLU A 172 -19.01 -1.14 -11.62
N GLU A 173 -20.04 -1.42 -12.41
CA GLU A 173 -20.37 -2.78 -12.85
C GLU A 173 -19.19 -3.44 -13.57
N PHE A 174 -18.55 -2.70 -14.48
CA PHE A 174 -17.37 -3.19 -15.19
C PHE A 174 -16.23 -3.58 -14.23
N TYR A 175 -15.87 -2.71 -13.28
CA TYR A 175 -14.77 -2.96 -12.36
C TYR A 175 -15.06 -4.05 -11.32
N LEU A 176 -16.33 -4.26 -10.97
CA LEU A 176 -16.73 -5.34 -10.06
C LEU A 176 -16.78 -6.72 -10.76
N THR A 177 -16.95 -6.76 -12.08
CA THR A 177 -17.17 -8.02 -12.83
C THR A 177 -15.98 -8.46 -13.67
N VAL A 178 -15.08 -7.54 -14.03
CA VAL A 178 -13.92 -7.85 -14.86
C VAL A 178 -12.98 -8.83 -14.14
N PRO A 179 -12.49 -9.89 -14.83
CA PRO A 179 -11.58 -10.84 -14.20
C PRO A 179 -10.29 -10.17 -13.70
N ALA A 180 -9.83 -10.62 -12.53
CA ALA A 180 -8.61 -10.13 -11.87
C ALA A 180 -7.40 -10.06 -12.79
N ALA A 181 -7.18 -11.11 -13.56
CA ALA A 181 -6.08 -11.22 -14.49
C ALA A 181 -6.07 -10.10 -15.55
N LYS A 182 -7.24 -9.61 -15.97
CA LYS A 182 -7.38 -8.49 -16.91
C LYS A 182 -7.03 -7.15 -16.26
N LEU A 183 -7.44 -6.93 -15.02
CA LEU A 183 -7.10 -5.73 -14.23
C LEU A 183 -5.61 -5.63 -13.91
N THR A 184 -4.82 -6.65 -14.21
CA THR A 184 -3.39 -6.67 -13.90
C THR A 184 -2.49 -6.85 -15.09
N THR A 185 -3.02 -7.24 -16.24
CA THR A 185 -2.22 -7.37 -17.47
C THR A 185 -1.71 -6.04 -17.99
N ARG A 186 -2.39 -4.93 -17.66
CA ARG A 186 -2.09 -3.57 -18.18
C ARG A 186 -1.50 -2.62 -17.15
N SER A 187 -1.38 -3.00 -15.89
CA SER A 187 -0.85 -2.14 -14.80
C SER A 187 0.62 -1.74 -14.97
N LEU A 188 1.39 -2.47 -15.78
CA LEU A 188 2.78 -2.13 -16.15
C LEU A 188 2.86 -1.42 -17.53
N ILE A 189 1.80 -1.47 -18.33
CA ILE A 189 1.77 -0.86 -19.68
C ILE A 189 1.39 0.62 -19.58
N THR A 190 0.63 1.00 -18.54
CA THR A 190 0.36 2.38 -18.15
C THR A 190 1.59 3.16 -17.69
N THR A 191 2.82 2.65 -17.85
CA THR A 191 4.03 3.44 -17.61
C THR A 191 4.70 3.86 -18.92
N ASN A 192 4.29 3.29 -20.05
CA ASN A 192 4.94 3.45 -21.36
C ASN A 192 4.07 4.19 -22.39
N HIS A 193 2.83 4.56 -22.04
CA HIS A 193 1.99 5.37 -22.91
C HIS A 193 2.31 6.85 -22.70
N PRO A 194 2.40 7.67 -23.77
CA PRO A 194 2.65 9.11 -23.66
C PRO A 194 1.52 9.84 -22.90
N ASP A 195 0.30 9.32 -22.96
CA ASP A 195 -0.86 9.79 -22.19
C ASP A 195 -0.95 9.13 -20.81
N SER A 196 -0.15 8.08 -20.57
CA SER A 196 0.08 7.56 -19.22
C SER A 196 1.03 8.46 -18.48
N SER A 197 0.41 9.52 -18.04
CA SER A 197 1.01 10.55 -17.28
C SER A 197 0.94 10.12 -15.82
N TYR A 198 2.11 9.95 -15.21
CA TYR A 198 2.27 10.22 -13.78
C TYR A 198 1.99 11.71 -13.59
N TYR A 199 0.73 12.12 -13.76
CA TYR A 199 0.38 13.49 -13.54
C TYR A 199 0.36 13.71 -12.04
N PHE A 200 1.28 14.56 -11.61
CA PHE A 200 1.25 15.30 -10.35
C PHE A 200 0.04 16.26 -10.35
N TYR A 201 -1.18 15.74 -10.45
CA TYR A 201 -2.38 16.56 -10.33
C TYR A 201 -2.91 16.51 -8.90
N TYR A 202 -2.92 17.70 -8.30
CA TYR A 202 -3.26 18.04 -6.91
C TYR A 202 -4.69 17.77 -6.47
N TYR A 203 -5.48 17.05 -7.25
CA TYR A 203 -6.91 16.94 -7.01
C TYR A 203 -7.28 15.49 -6.73
N SER A 204 -7.58 15.24 -5.45
CA SER A 204 -8.31 14.07 -4.95
C SER A 204 -7.51 12.95 -4.30
N ILE A 205 -6.45 13.28 -3.55
CA ILE A 205 -6.31 12.56 -2.27
C ILE A 205 -7.21 13.28 -1.28
N TYR A 206 -8.47 12.85 -1.22
CA TYR A 206 -9.22 13.00 0.02
C TYR A 206 -8.47 12.16 1.05
N ILE A 207 -7.53 12.83 1.74
CA ILE A 207 -6.96 12.31 2.96
C ILE A 207 -8.13 12.29 3.94
N PHE A 208 -8.54 11.08 4.34
CA PHE A 208 -9.67 10.82 5.23
C PHE A 208 -9.67 11.69 6.49
#